data_AF-A0A2S9FLK7-F1
#
_entry.id   AF-A0A2S9FLK7-F1
#
_cell.length_a   1.000
_cell.length_b   1.000
_cell.length_c   1.000
_cell.angle_alpha   90.00
_cell.angle_beta   90.00
_cell.angle_gamma   90.00
#
_symmetry.space_group_name_H-M   'P 1'
#
loop_
_entity.id
_entity.type
_entity.pdbx_description
1 polymer ?
#
loop_
_entity_poly.entity_id
_entity_poly.type
_entity_poly.pdbx_seq_one_letter_code
_entity_poly.pdbx_strand_id
1 'polypeptide(L)'
;RTIDASAETVFAVLADPATHQAIDGTGWVRESLDGEPLTEEGQIFRMAMYHRNFGGMHYEVANRVEVFQPPHAIAWLPGQAADNGNLDFGGWFWRYDLLPVGDDRTEVSLTYDWSAVPPAIREGIDFPPFDGQHLENSLKHLAVLVQDRG
;
A
#
# COMPACT_ATOMS: atom_id res chain seq x y z
N ARG A 1 8.93 -12.12 -3.35
CA ARG A 1 9.54 -11.92 -4.69
C ARG A 1 10.93 -11.32 -4.51
N THR A 2 11.92 -11.74 -5.30
CA THR A 2 13.25 -11.10 -5.30
C THR A 2 13.30 -9.98 -6.33
N ILE A 3 13.82 -8.81 -5.94
CA ILE A 3 13.98 -7.62 -6.76
C ILE A 3 15.49 -7.31 -6.87
N ASP A 4 15.97 -7.10 -8.09
CA ASP A 4 17.37 -6.74 -8.37
C ASP A 4 17.61 -5.25 -8.13
N ALA A 5 17.50 -4.83 -6.86
CA ALA A 5 17.89 -3.53 -6.35
C ALA A 5 18.15 -3.60 -4.84
N SER A 6 18.88 -2.60 -4.32
CA SER A 6 19.13 -2.47 -2.87
C SER A 6 17.84 -2.27 -2.09
N ALA A 7 17.83 -2.69 -0.82
CA ALA A 7 16.65 -2.56 0.03
C ALA A 7 16.27 -1.09 0.23
N GLU A 8 17.25 -0.20 0.30
CA GLU A 8 17.06 1.25 0.39
C GLU A 8 16.31 1.79 -0.83
N THR A 9 16.64 1.33 -2.04
CA THR A 9 15.98 1.77 -3.27
C THR A 9 14.53 1.29 -3.31
N VAL A 10 14.29 0.02 -2.98
CA VAL A 10 12.94 -0.55 -2.92
C VAL A 10 12.11 0.16 -1.83
N PHE A 11 12.70 0.38 -0.65
CA PHE A 11 12.04 1.07 0.45
C PHE A 11 11.69 2.51 0.09
N ALA A 12 12.59 3.26 -0.56
CA ALA A 12 12.34 4.64 -0.97
C ALA A 12 11.16 4.74 -1.95
N VAL A 13 11.02 3.77 -2.86
CA VAL A 13 9.84 3.67 -3.74
C VAL A 13 8.58 3.40 -2.94
N LEU A 14 8.61 2.43 -2.01
CA LEU A 14 7.47 2.13 -1.14
C LEU A 14 7.09 3.28 -0.19
N ALA A 15 8.06 4.09 0.23
CA ALA A 15 7.84 5.24 1.08
C ALA A 15 7.39 6.49 0.30
N ASP A 16 7.30 6.45 -1.02
CA ASP A 16 6.80 7.54 -1.86
C ASP A 16 5.36 7.23 -2.32
N PRO A 17 4.33 7.87 -1.72
CA PRO A 17 2.94 7.59 -2.07
C PRO A 17 2.59 7.90 -3.53
N ALA A 18 3.37 8.75 -4.21
CA ALA A 18 3.16 9.02 -5.64
C ALA A 18 3.43 7.78 -6.52
N THR A 19 4.09 6.76 -6.00
CA THR A 19 4.35 5.50 -6.72
C THR A 19 3.24 4.47 -6.53
N HIS A 20 2.38 4.62 -5.52
CA HIS A 20 1.44 3.58 -5.11
C HIS A 20 0.42 3.21 -6.19
N GLN A 21 -0.03 4.16 -7.00
CA GLN A 21 -0.89 3.87 -8.15
C GLN A 21 -0.23 2.88 -9.12
N ALA A 22 1.06 3.07 -9.40
CA ALA A 22 1.79 2.23 -10.33
C ALA A 22 2.11 0.86 -9.72
N ILE A 23 2.40 0.81 -8.41
CA ILE A 23 2.60 -0.46 -7.68
C ILE A 23 1.30 -1.28 -7.68
N ASP A 24 0.19 -0.67 -7.27
CA ASP A 24 -1.12 -1.32 -7.17
C ASP A 24 -1.60 -1.91 -8.51
N GLY A 25 -1.61 -1.08 -9.56
CA GLY A 25 -1.91 -1.51 -10.94
C GLY A 25 -3.35 -1.98 -11.22
N THR A 26 -4.25 -1.99 -10.22
CA THR A 26 -5.67 -2.33 -10.43
C THR A 26 -6.44 -1.21 -11.12
N GLY A 27 -5.90 0.00 -11.04
CA GLY A 27 -6.57 1.24 -11.42
C GLY A 27 -7.46 1.83 -10.33
N TRP A 28 -7.56 1.18 -9.16
CA TRP A 28 -8.29 1.70 -8.01
C TRP A 28 -7.52 2.77 -7.25
N VAL A 29 -6.25 2.53 -6.93
CA VAL A 29 -5.39 3.54 -6.34
C VAL A 29 -5.02 4.57 -7.40
N ARG A 30 -5.22 5.85 -7.08
CA ARG A 30 -4.97 7.01 -7.97
C ARG A 30 -3.89 7.90 -7.36
N GLU A 31 -4.03 9.21 -7.49
CA GLU A 31 -3.00 10.17 -7.11
C GLU A 31 -2.79 10.21 -5.59
N SER A 32 -1.55 10.43 -5.16
CA SER A 32 -1.26 10.89 -3.79
C SER A 32 -1.80 12.30 -3.63
N LEU A 33 -2.51 12.54 -2.52
CA LEU A 33 -3.15 13.83 -2.25
C LEU A 33 -2.30 14.75 -1.37
N ASP A 34 -1.43 14.17 -0.54
CA ASP A 34 -0.56 14.95 0.35
C ASP A 34 0.79 15.28 -0.30
N GLY A 35 1.25 14.47 -1.26
CA GLY A 35 2.47 14.74 -2.06
C GLY A 35 3.80 14.59 -1.32
N GLU A 36 3.78 14.18 -0.05
CA GLU A 36 4.98 14.01 0.79
C GLU A 36 5.35 12.53 0.96
N PRO A 37 6.65 12.19 1.02
CA PRO A 37 7.09 10.86 1.41
C PRO A 37 6.68 10.48 2.84
N LEU A 38 6.64 9.18 3.09
CA LEU A 38 6.45 8.59 4.40
C LEU A 38 7.78 8.63 5.17
N THR A 39 7.73 9.11 6.42
CA THR A 39 8.92 9.37 7.23
C THR A 39 8.82 8.82 8.66
N GLU A 40 7.63 8.46 9.14
CA GLU A 40 7.45 7.96 10.51
C GLU A 40 6.17 7.13 10.71
N GLU A 41 6.17 6.32 11.77
CA GLU A 41 4.98 5.63 12.26
C GLU A 41 3.94 6.64 12.75
N GLY A 42 2.66 6.35 12.52
CA GLY A 42 1.54 7.23 12.87
C GLY A 42 1.24 8.32 11.84
N GLN A 43 2.13 8.56 10.87
CA GLN A 43 1.88 9.49 9.76
C GLN A 43 0.62 9.08 8.99
N ILE A 44 -0.20 10.06 8.63
CA ILE A 44 -1.35 9.86 7.74
C ILE A 44 -0.95 10.32 6.33
N PHE A 45 -1.21 9.47 5.34
CA PHE A 45 -1.16 9.86 3.93
C PHE A 45 -2.45 9.48 3.21
N ARG A 46 -2.85 10.29 2.23
CA ARG A 46 -4.10 10.15 1.50
C ARG A 46 -3.87 9.77 0.06
N MET A 47 -4.67 8.82 -0.40
CA MET A 47 -4.74 8.42 -1.80
C MET A 47 -6.13 8.71 -2.34
N ALA A 48 -6.20 9.32 -3.52
CA ALA A 48 -7.41 9.29 -4.31
C ALA A 48 -7.67 7.85 -4.78
N MET A 49 -8.94 7.47 -4.85
CA MET A 49 -9.40 6.15 -5.26
C MET A 49 -10.44 6.25 -6.37
N TYR A 50 -10.49 5.25 -7.24
CA TYR A 50 -11.50 5.13 -8.29
C TYR A 50 -12.01 3.69 -8.43
N HIS A 51 -13.30 3.46 -8.19
CA HIS A 51 -13.85 2.11 -8.30
C HIS A 51 -14.75 1.93 -9.52
N ARG A 52 -14.16 1.46 -10.63
CA ARG A 52 -14.88 1.22 -11.90
C ARG A 52 -16.07 0.27 -11.73
N ASN A 53 -15.93 -0.77 -10.92
CA ASN A 53 -16.95 -1.81 -10.74
C ASN A 53 -18.05 -1.41 -9.74
N PHE A 54 -17.91 -0.28 -9.03
CA PHE A 54 -18.91 0.27 -8.11
C PHE A 54 -19.37 1.65 -8.60
N GLY A 55 -19.90 1.72 -9.82
CA GLY A 55 -20.52 2.92 -10.37
C GLY A 55 -19.55 4.03 -10.82
N GLY A 56 -18.24 3.77 -10.86
CA GLY A 56 -17.24 4.76 -11.29
C GLY A 56 -17.06 5.90 -10.29
N MET A 57 -17.17 5.61 -9.00
CA MET A 57 -17.05 6.61 -7.94
C MET A 57 -15.59 6.95 -7.66
N HIS A 58 -15.35 8.24 -7.42
CA HIS A 58 -14.11 8.75 -6.84
C HIS A 58 -14.32 8.96 -5.35
N TYR A 59 -13.35 8.53 -4.55
CA TYR A 59 -13.34 8.74 -3.09
C TYR A 59 -11.91 8.85 -2.59
N GLU A 60 -11.75 9.24 -1.33
CA GLU A 60 -10.46 9.36 -0.66
C GLU A 60 -10.31 8.23 0.36
N VAL A 61 -9.09 7.71 0.50
CA VAL A 61 -8.71 6.84 1.60
C VAL A 61 -7.54 7.46 2.34
N ALA A 62 -7.71 7.61 3.66
CA ALA A 62 -6.63 7.98 4.57
C ALA A 62 -5.94 6.71 5.05
N ASN A 63 -4.62 6.66 4.98
CA ASN A 63 -3.82 5.52 5.40
C ASN A 63 -2.95 5.98 6.56
N ARG A 64 -2.99 5.26 7.68
CA ARG A 64 -2.07 5.49 8.80
C ARG A 64 -0.90 4.53 8.69
N VAL A 65 0.31 5.05 8.76
CA VAL A 65 1.52 4.23 8.81
C VAL A 65 1.57 3.51 10.16
N GLU A 66 1.59 2.18 10.14
CA GLU A 66 1.65 1.32 11.34
C GLU A 66 3.04 0.75 11.57
N VAL A 67 3.87 0.67 10.52
CA VAL A 67 5.27 0.27 10.62
C VAL A 67 6.07 1.17 9.71
N PHE A 68 7.14 1.76 10.25
CA PHE A 68 8.12 2.51 9.47
C PHE A 68 9.53 2.18 9.96
N GLN A 69 10.19 1.24 9.29
CA GLN A 69 11.51 0.74 9.66
C GLN A 69 12.41 0.68 8.42
N PRO A 70 12.96 1.81 7.95
CA PRO A 70 13.84 1.81 6.78
C PRO A 70 15.15 1.01 7.02
N PRO A 71 15.65 0.23 6.04
CA PRO A 71 15.02 -0.16 4.77
C PRO A 71 14.24 -1.49 4.86
N HIS A 72 13.86 -1.94 6.06
CA HIS A 72 13.43 -3.32 6.36
C HIS A 72 11.92 -3.55 6.30
N ALA A 73 11.08 -2.62 6.74
CA ALA A 73 9.64 -2.86 6.77
C ALA A 73 8.81 -1.57 6.74
N ILE A 74 7.71 -1.61 6.00
CA ILE A 74 6.72 -0.54 5.97
C ILE A 74 5.31 -1.12 5.90
N ALA A 75 4.38 -0.52 6.65
CA ALA A 75 2.99 -0.97 6.69
C ALA A 75 2.05 0.20 6.92
N TRP A 76 0.82 0.06 6.42
CA TRP A 76 -0.23 1.04 6.65
C TRP A 76 -1.62 0.41 6.75
N LEU A 77 -2.46 1.09 7.52
CA LEU A 77 -3.84 0.73 7.81
C LEU A 77 -4.77 1.73 7.09
N PRO A 78 -5.56 1.28 6.09
CA PRO A 78 -6.53 2.13 5.43
C PRO A 78 -7.73 2.46 6.33
N GLY A 79 -8.24 3.68 6.17
CA GLY A 79 -9.39 4.21 6.88
C GLY A 79 -10.10 5.28 6.06
N GLN A 80 -11.22 5.74 6.59
CA GLN A 80 -12.05 6.79 5.99
C GLN A 80 -12.37 7.85 7.04
N ALA A 81 -12.62 9.08 6.58
CA ALA A 81 -13.15 10.13 7.45
C ALA A 81 -14.59 9.80 7.83
N ALA A 82 -14.87 9.79 9.12
CA ALA A 82 -16.21 9.71 9.68
C ALA A 82 -16.88 11.10 9.71
N ASP A 83 -18.21 11.13 9.84
CA ASP A 83 -19.00 12.37 9.88
C ASP A 83 -18.60 13.34 11.01
N ASN A 84 -17.95 12.81 12.06
CA ASN A 84 -17.48 13.58 13.21
C ASN A 84 -16.05 14.14 13.03
N GLY A 85 -15.43 13.95 11.87
CA GLY A 85 -14.07 14.39 11.54
C GLY A 85 -12.95 13.47 12.03
N ASN A 86 -13.27 12.35 12.70
CA ASN A 86 -12.28 11.33 13.06
C ASN A 86 -11.99 10.39 11.89
N LEU A 87 -10.86 9.68 11.96
CA LEU A 87 -10.55 8.59 11.04
C LEU A 87 -10.94 7.25 11.65
N ASP A 88 -11.83 6.54 10.95
CA ASP A 88 -12.19 5.16 11.28
C ASP A 88 -11.42 4.22 10.37
N PHE A 89 -10.66 3.29 10.97
CA PHE A 89 -9.80 2.37 10.25
C PHE A 89 -10.45 1.02 10.03
N GLY A 90 -10.28 0.48 8.83
CA GLY A 90 -11.02 -0.67 8.34
C GLY A 90 -10.62 -2.03 8.92
N GLY A 91 -9.49 -2.10 9.63
CA GLY A 91 -8.99 -3.34 10.25
C GLY A 91 -8.31 -4.31 9.29
N TRP A 92 -8.02 -3.90 8.05
CA TRP A 92 -7.09 -4.60 7.17
C TRP A 92 -5.83 -3.76 6.98
N PHE A 93 -4.64 -4.36 6.96
CA PHE A 93 -3.40 -3.63 6.74
C PHE A 93 -2.56 -4.25 5.63
N TRP A 94 -1.80 -3.38 4.96
CA TRP A 94 -0.80 -3.73 3.96
C TRP A 94 0.58 -3.67 4.61
N ARG A 95 1.41 -4.68 4.39
CA ARG A 95 2.78 -4.69 4.90
C ARG A 95 3.75 -5.23 3.87
N TYR A 96 4.87 -4.54 3.74
CA TYR A 96 6.04 -4.97 3.00
C TYR A 96 7.16 -5.27 3.98
N ASP A 97 7.73 -6.47 3.89
CA ASP A 97 8.96 -6.87 4.58
C ASP A 97 10.07 -7.04 3.54
N LEU A 98 11.23 -6.43 3.79
CA LEU A 98 12.37 -6.33 2.91
C LEU A 98 13.58 -6.99 3.57
N LEU A 99 14.04 -8.10 2.99
CA LEU A 99 15.24 -8.81 3.41
C LEU A 99 16.35 -8.57 2.38
N PRO A 100 17.40 -7.81 2.72
CA PRO A 100 18.58 -7.70 1.86
C PRO A 100 19.24 -9.07 1.69
N VAL A 101 19.49 -9.48 0.44
CA VAL A 101 20.18 -10.73 0.10
C VAL A 101 21.48 -10.49 -0.68
N GLY A 102 21.96 -9.25 -0.67
CA GLY A 102 23.16 -8.73 -1.31
C GLY A 102 23.07 -7.20 -1.43
N ASP A 103 24.10 -6.56 -1.97
CA ASP A 103 24.15 -5.09 -2.08
C ASP A 103 23.08 -4.54 -3.04
N ASP A 104 22.80 -5.27 -4.13
CA ASP A 104 21.85 -4.88 -5.18
C ASP A 104 20.69 -5.87 -5.33
N ARG A 105 20.31 -6.56 -4.24
CA ARG A 105 19.22 -7.54 -4.29
C ARG A 105 18.46 -7.65 -2.98
N THR A 106 17.14 -7.62 -3.09
CA THR A 106 16.23 -7.64 -1.95
C THR A 106 15.12 -8.67 -2.16
N GLU A 107 14.89 -9.52 -1.17
CA GLU A 107 13.67 -10.32 -1.10
C GLU A 107 12.55 -9.51 -0.44
N VAL A 108 11.43 -9.35 -1.14
CA VAL A 108 10.28 -8.56 -0.71
C VAL A 108 9.08 -9.47 -0.52
N SER A 109 8.46 -9.39 0.65
CA SER A 109 7.17 -10.04 0.94
C SER A 109 6.09 -8.99 1.09
N LEU A 110 4.93 -9.22 0.46
CA LEU A 110 3.73 -8.39 0.61
C LEU A 110 2.66 -9.18 1.35
N THR A 111 2.21 -8.65 2.47
CA THR A 111 1.14 -9.20 3.29
C THR A 111 -0.07 -8.28 3.22
N TYR A 112 -1.24 -8.88 2.95
CA TYR A 112 -2.54 -8.26 3.13
C TYR A 112 -3.28 -9.03 4.21
N ASP A 113 -3.33 -8.47 5.41
CA ASP A 113 -4.01 -9.08 6.55
C ASP A 113 -5.30 -8.32 6.85
N TRP A 114 -6.41 -9.04 6.76
CA TRP A 114 -7.77 -8.56 7.00
C TRP A 114 -8.45 -9.31 8.15
N SER A 115 -7.67 -10.02 8.97
CA SER A 115 -8.16 -10.81 10.11
C SER A 115 -8.89 -9.96 11.16
N ALA A 116 -8.47 -8.70 11.33
CA ALA A 116 -9.07 -7.75 12.27
C ALA A 116 -10.25 -6.95 11.70
N VAL A 117 -10.68 -7.17 10.45
CA VAL A 117 -11.81 -6.47 9.85
C VAL A 117 -13.11 -6.78 10.62
N PRO A 118 -13.82 -5.77 11.14
CA PRO A 118 -15.08 -5.96 11.87
C PRO A 118 -16.19 -6.60 11.00
N PRO A 119 -17.11 -7.38 11.60
CA PRO A 119 -18.21 -8.01 10.87
C PRO A 119 -19.04 -7.03 10.02
N ALA A 120 -19.34 -5.84 10.55
CA ALA A 120 -20.13 -4.84 9.84
C ALA A 120 -19.50 -4.37 8.52
N ILE A 121 -18.16 -4.37 8.41
CA ILE A 121 -17.47 -4.05 7.16
C ILE A 121 -17.49 -5.25 6.20
N ARG A 122 -17.34 -6.47 6.74
CA ARG A 122 -17.39 -7.72 5.95
C ARG A 122 -18.75 -7.97 5.29
N GLU A 123 -19.82 -7.34 5.76
CA GLU A 123 -21.13 -7.40 5.12
C GLU A 123 -21.19 -6.59 3.81
N GLY A 124 -20.34 -5.58 3.65
CA GLY A 124 -20.33 -4.69 2.49
C GLY A 124 -19.16 -4.86 1.53
N ILE A 125 -18.12 -5.61 1.93
CA ILE A 125 -16.90 -5.83 1.15
C ILE A 125 -16.54 -7.31 1.22
N ASP A 126 -16.38 -7.93 0.05
CA ASP A 126 -15.76 -9.26 -0.05
C ASP A 126 -14.26 -9.15 0.19
N PHE A 127 -13.72 -9.98 1.09
CA PHE A 127 -12.30 -9.97 1.43
C PHE A 127 -11.58 -11.25 0.95
N PRO A 128 -10.41 -11.12 0.30
CA PRO A 128 -9.85 -9.86 -0.21
C PRO A 128 -10.70 -9.29 -1.36
N PRO A 129 -10.74 -7.96 -1.54
CA PRO A 129 -11.59 -7.33 -2.56
C PRO A 129 -11.06 -7.46 -3.99
N PHE A 130 -10.00 -8.23 -4.20
CA PHE A 130 -9.26 -8.38 -5.45
C PHE A 130 -9.01 -9.86 -5.76
N ASP A 131 -8.61 -10.16 -7.00
CA ASP A 131 -8.29 -11.53 -7.40
C ASP A 131 -7.00 -12.05 -6.75
N GLY A 132 -6.85 -13.38 -6.72
CA GLY A 132 -5.70 -14.04 -6.07
C GLY A 132 -4.32 -13.76 -6.69
N GLN A 133 -4.25 -13.10 -7.85
CA GLN A 133 -2.99 -12.73 -8.50
C GLN A 133 -2.53 -11.31 -8.13
N HIS A 134 -3.39 -10.50 -7.53
CA HIS A 134 -3.12 -9.09 -7.27
C HIS A 134 -1.83 -8.87 -6.47
N LEU A 135 -1.61 -9.60 -5.37
CA LEU A 135 -0.40 -9.41 -4.54
C LEU A 135 0.89 -9.69 -5.31
N GLU A 136 0.91 -10.75 -6.12
CA GLU A 136 2.06 -11.09 -6.95
C GLU A 136 2.27 -10.06 -8.08
N ASN A 137 1.18 -9.56 -8.68
CA ASN A 137 1.26 -8.53 -9.71
C ASN A 137 1.75 -7.19 -9.14
N SER A 138 1.32 -6.82 -7.94
CA SER A 138 1.82 -5.64 -7.23
C SER A 138 3.34 -5.71 -7.00
N LEU A 139 3.86 -6.86 -6.55
CA LEU A 139 5.30 -7.08 -6.42
C LEU A 139 6.05 -7.03 -7.76
N LYS A 140 5.42 -7.45 -8.88
CA LYS A 140 6.03 -7.30 -10.22
C LYS A 140 6.10 -5.84 -10.64
N HIS A 141 5.04 -5.06 -10.42
CA HIS A 141 5.05 -3.63 -10.76
C HIS A 141 6.10 -2.88 -9.93
N LEU A 142 6.20 -3.18 -8.63
CA LEU A 142 7.26 -2.65 -7.78
C LEU A 142 8.65 -2.96 -8.35
N ALA A 143 8.89 -4.20 -8.78
CA ALA A 143 10.17 -4.58 -9.38
C ALA A 143 10.50 -3.76 -10.65
N VAL A 144 9.51 -3.55 -11.53
CA VAL A 144 9.69 -2.74 -12.75
C VAL A 144 9.97 -1.28 -12.39
N LEU A 145 9.20 -0.69 -11.48
CA LEU A 145 9.36 0.71 -11.08
C LEU A 145 10.71 1.02 -10.47
N VAL A 146 11.26 0.07 -9.70
CA VAL A 146 12.57 0.20 -9.09
C VAL A 146 13.68 0.12 -10.15
N GLN A 147 13.55 -0.76 -11.14
CA GLN A 147 14.51 -0.91 -12.23
C GLN A 147 14.55 0.33 -13.16
N ASP A 148 13.42 0.99 -13.38
CA ASP A 148 13.37 2.22 -14.19
C ASP A 148 14.01 3.44 -13.49
N ARG A 149 14.29 3.33 -12.18
CA ARG A 149 14.88 4.40 -11.36
C ARG A 149 16.37 4.20 -11.02
N GLY A 150 16.95 3.05 -11.35
CA GLY A 150 18.37 2.72 -11.16
C GLY A 150 19.20 2.92 -12.43
#